data_AF-A0A976LH93-F1
#
_entry.id   AF-A0A976LH93-F1
#
_cell.length_a   1.000
_cell.length_b   1.000
_cell.length_c   1.000
_cell.angle_alpha   90.00
_cell.angle_beta   90.00
_cell.angle_gamma   90.00
#
_symmetry.space_group_name_H-M   'P 1'
#
loop_
_entity.id
_entity.type
_entity.pdbx_description
1 polymer ?
#
loop_
_entity_poly.entity_id
_entity_poly.type
_entity_poly.pdbx_seq_one_letter_code
_entity_poly.pdbx_strand_id
1 'polypeptide(L)' 'MRVGLFVTCLVDLMRPSVGFAALKLLEAAGCEVV' A
#
# COMPACT_ATOMS: atom_id res chain seq x y z
N MET A 1 10.33 -10.67 -1.30
CA MET A 1 11.00 -9.36 -1.22
C MET A 1 10.22 -8.52 -0.22
N ARG A 2 10.87 -7.93 0.79
CA ARG A 2 10.19 -7.11 1.82
C ARG A 2 10.21 -5.64 1.42
N VAL A 3 9.06 -4.98 1.48
CA VAL A 3 8.89 -3.57 1.08
C VAL A 3 8.02 -2.82 2.09
N GLY A 4 8.36 -1.57 2.36
CA GLY A 4 7.55 -0.69 3.21
C GLY A 4 6.61 0.17 2.37
N LEU A 5 5.31 0.16 2.67
CA LEU A 5 4.34 1.03 2.01
C LEU A 5 4.15 2.33 2.82
N PHE A 6 4.90 3.38 2.45
CA PHE A 6 4.75 4.69 3.09
C PHE A 6 3.56 5.45 2.53
N VAL A 7 2.41 5.34 3.19
CA VAL A 7 1.23 6.17 2.90
C VAL A 7 1.32 7.50 3.64
N THR A 8 1.04 8.58 2.93
CA THR A 8 0.93 9.91 3.55
C THR A 8 -0.45 10.07 4.19
N CYS A 9 -0.55 10.94 5.20
CA CYS A 9 -1.82 11.25 5.85
C CYS A 9 -2.89 11.74 4.87
N LEU A 10 -2.50 12.38 3.77
CA LEU A 10 -3.42 12.82 2.72
C LEU A 10 -4.09 11.63 2.02
N VAL A 11 -3.38 10.53 1.80
CA VAL A 11 -3.92 9.32 1.18
C VAL A 11 -4.92 8.64 2.10
N ASP A 12 -4.64 8.58 3.40
CA ASP A 12 -5.55 8.01 4.41
C ASP A 12 -6.85 8.83 4.54
N LEU A 13 -6.72 10.17 4.55
CA LEU A 13 -7.85 11.08 4.75
C LEU A 13 -8.73 11.26 3.51
N MET A 14 -8.13 11.34 2.32
CA MET A 14 -8.85 11.71 1.09
C MET A 14 -9.23 10.51 0.24
N ARG A 15 -8.44 9.41 0.28
CA ARG A 15 -8.67 8.27 -0.61
C ARG A 15 -8.00 6.98 -0.11
N PRO A 16 -8.45 6.41 1.01
CA PRO A 16 -7.82 5.23 1.63
C PRO A 16 -7.80 4.01 0.69
N SER A 17 -8.77 3.93 -0.24
CA SER A 17 -8.82 2.88 -1.26
C SER A 17 -7.56 2.79 -2.13
N VAL A 18 -6.83 3.90 -2.33
CA VAL A 18 -5.57 3.89 -3.09
C VAL A 18 -4.47 3.16 -2.33
N GLY A 19 -4.38 3.37 -1.01
CA GLY A 19 -3.44 2.64 -0.15
C GLY A 19 -3.69 1.13 -0.17
N PHE A 20 -4.97 0.72 -0.06
CA PHE A 20 -5.35 -0.69 -0.16
C PHE A 20 -5.13 -1.29 -1.55
N ALA A 21 -5.33 -0.52 -2.63
CA ALA A 21 -5.04 -0.98 -3.98
C ALA A 21 -3.53 -1.20 -4.19
N ALA A 22 -2.70 -0.30 -3.66
CA ALA A 22 -1.24 -0.46 -3.69
C ALA A 22 -0.78 -1.68 -2.88
N LEU A 23 -1.35 -1.89 -1.67
CA LEU A 23 -1.09 -3.10 -0.87
C LEU A 23 -1.40 -4.38 -1.67
N LYS A 24 -2.61 -4.50 -2.23
CA LYS A 24 -3.02 -5.67 -3.01
C LYS A 24 -2.15 -5.90 -4.25
N LEU A 25 -1.71 -4.83 -4.91
CA LEU A 25 -0.81 -4.92 -6.05
C LEU A 25 0.56 -5.49 -5.63
N LEU A 26 1.10 -5.02 -4.51
CA LEU A 26 2.38 -5.49 -3.98
C LEU A 26 2.28 -6.95 -3.51
N GLU A 27 1.20 -7.34 -2.84
CA GLU A 27 0.94 -8.73 -2.46
C GLU A 27 0.81 -9.64 -3.69
N ALA A 28 0.08 -9.19 -4.72
CA ALA A 28 -0.06 -9.93 -5.98
C ALA A 28 1.27 -10.06 -6.75
N ALA A 29 2.21 -9.13 -6.54
CA ALA A 29 3.56 -9.20 -7.07
C ALA A 29 4.50 -10.13 -6.26
N GLY A 30 4.01 -10.76 -5.17
CA GLY A 30 4.81 -11.63 -4.31
C GLY A 30 5.71 -10.88 -3.33
N CYS A 31 5.42 -9.60 -3.07
CA CYS A 31 6.10 -8.81 -2.06
C CYS A 31 5.43 -9.00 -0.69
N GLU A 32 6.25 -9.07 0.36
CA GLU A 32 5.79 -8.95 1.74
C GLU A 32 5.79 -7.47 2.10
N VAL A 33 4.60 -6.90 2.36
CA VAL A 33 4.45 -5.49 2.72
C VAL A 33 4.45 -5.34 4.24
N VAL A 34 5.27 -4.42 4.76
CA VAL A 34 5.42 -4.11 6.21
C VAL A 34 5.25 -2.63 6.52
#